data_AF-C7ZGT7-F1
#
_entry.id   AF-C7ZGT7-F1
#
_cell.length_a   1.000
_cell.length_b   1.000
_cell.length_c   1.000
_cell.angle_alpha   90.00
_cell.angle_beta   90.00
_cell.angle_gamma   90.00
#
_symmetry.space_group_name_H-M   'P 1'
#
loop_
_entity.id
_entity.type
_entity.pdbx_description
1 polymer ?
#
loop_
_entity_poly.entity_id
_entity_poly.type
_entity_poly.pdbx_seq_one_letter_code
_entity_poly.pdbx_strand_id
1 'polypeptide(L)' 'SCLMCSKRKVKCDKQKPCTSCVKAGNECVFPASIANRAQVGMAPEIFEMLQRLEKAVQ' A
#
# COMPACT_ATOMS: atom_id res chain seq x y z
N SER A 1 -6.11 -5.87 9.98
CA SER A 1 -7.48 -5.34 9.80
C SER A 1 -7.60 -4.77 8.41
N CYS A 2 -8.80 -4.71 7.81
CA CYS A 2 -8.98 -3.98 6.56
C CYS A 2 -8.76 -2.47 6.78
N LEU A 3 -8.48 -1.73 5.71
CA LEU A 3 -8.19 -0.30 5.73
C LEU A 3 -9.32 0.50 6.39
N MET A 4 -10.58 0.16 6.09
CA MET A 4 -11.75 0.84 6.64
C MET A 4 -11.95 0.61 8.13
N CYS A 5 -11.76 -0.63 8.62
CA CYS A 5 -11.84 -0.90 10.05
C CYS A 5 -10.71 -0.23 10.82
N SER A 6 -9.49 -0.18 10.25
CA SER A 6 -8.37 0.56 10.83
C SER A 6 -8.66 2.06 10.92
N LYS A 7 -9.17 2.67 9.83
CA LYS A 7 -9.54 4.10 9.80
C LYS A 7 -10.63 4.44 10.81
N ARG A 8 -11.65 3.58 10.94
CA ARG A 8 -12.75 3.75 11.89
C ARG A 8 -12.44 3.31 13.32
N LYS A 9 -11.25 2.74 13.56
CA LYS A 9 -10.82 2.17 14.86
C LYS A 9 -11.81 1.15 15.44
N VAL A 10 -12.44 0.35 14.58
CA VAL A 10 -13.38 -0.71 14.98
C VAL A 10 -12.77 -2.10 14.81
N LYS A 11 -13.29 -3.08 15.56
CA LYS A 11 -12.87 -4.48 15.44
C LYS A 11 -13.18 -5.01 14.04
N CYS A 12 -12.16 -5.57 13.40
CA CYS A 12 -12.26 -6.24 12.11
C CYS A 12 -12.31 -7.77 12.33
N ASP A 13 -13.34 -8.43 11.84
CA ASP A 13 -13.52 -9.90 11.85
C ASP A 13 -12.68 -10.63 10.79
N LYS A 14 -11.95 -9.87 9.95
CA LYS A 14 -10.95 -10.36 8.98
C LYS A 14 -11.50 -11.28 7.87
N GLN A 15 -12.81 -11.44 7.76
CA GLN A 15 -13.47 -12.03 6.59
C GLN A 15 -13.37 -11.08 5.39
N LYS A 16 -13.52 -11.60 4.16
CA LYS A 16 -13.46 -10.80 2.92
C LYS A 16 -14.75 -10.95 2.11
N PRO A 17 -15.64 -9.93 2.09
CA PRO A 17 -15.60 -8.67 2.85
C PRO A 17 -15.90 -8.86 4.35
N CYS A 18 -15.40 -7.97 5.20
CA CYS A 18 -15.59 -8.05 6.65
C CYS A 18 -16.98 -7.56 7.06
N THR A 19 -17.56 -8.09 8.14
CA THR A 19 -18.95 -7.79 8.56
C THR A 19 -19.21 -6.29 8.74
N SER A 20 -18.24 -5.56 9.31
CA SER A 20 -18.33 -4.11 9.50
C SER A 20 -18.30 -3.33 8.18
N CYS A 21 -17.62 -3.83 7.15
CA CYS A 21 -17.61 -3.19 5.83
C CYS A 21 -18.90 -3.48 5.06
N VAL A 22 -19.43 -4.70 5.17
CA VAL A 22 -20.73 -5.08 4.59
C VAL A 22 -21.85 -4.20 5.15
N LYS A 23 -21.96 -4.10 6.47
CA LYS A 23 -22.98 -3.25 7.13
C LYS A 23 -22.89 -1.78 6.76
N ALA A 24 -21.67 -1.30 6.51
CA ALA A 24 -21.42 0.08 6.17
C ALA A 24 -21.47 0.36 4.65
N GLY A 25 -21.69 -0.65 3.80
CA GLY A 25 -21.68 -0.51 2.34
C GLY A 25 -20.36 0.05 1.77
N ASN A 26 -19.23 -0.13 2.46
CA ASN A 26 -17.94 0.40 2.05
C ASN A 26 -17.03 -0.71 1.51
N GLU A 27 -16.09 -0.32 0.65
CA GLU A 27 -15.09 -1.25 0.09
C GLU A 27 -14.19 -1.84 1.18
N CYS A 28 -14.10 -3.18 1.20
CA CYS A 28 -13.31 -3.92 2.17
C CYS A 28 -11.94 -4.31 1.60
N VAL A 29 -10.99 -3.37 1.67
CA VAL A 29 -9.61 -3.61 1.21
C VAL A 29 -8.72 -4.01 2.38
N PHE A 30 -8.06 -5.16 2.28
CA PHE A 30 -6.97 -5.53 3.16
C PHE A 30 -5.67 -5.02 2.55
N PRO A 31 -4.79 -4.34 3.32
CA PRO A 31 -3.49 -3.98 2.80
C PRO A 31 -2.79 -5.27 2.37
N ALA A 32 -2.36 -5.34 1.10
CA ALA A 32 -1.32 -6.28 0.73
C ALA A 32 -0.18 -6.04 1.70
N SER A 33 0.42 -7.10 2.25
CA SER A 33 1.60 -6.96 3.10
C SER A 33 2.63 -6.19 2.28
N ILE A 34 2.76 -4.89 2.55
CA ILE A 34 3.80 -4.08 1.96
C ILE A 34 5.04 -4.64 2.62
N ALA A 35 5.76 -5.51 1.91
CA ALA A 35 7.14 -5.80 2.21
C ALA A 35 7.78 -4.45 2.49
N ASN A 36 8.18 -4.25 3.73
CA ASN A 36 8.66 -3.02 4.36
C ASN A 36 8.77 -1.82 3.41
N ARG A 37 8.06 -0.72 3.67
CA ARG A 37 8.32 0.57 2.98
C ARG A 37 9.80 0.98 2.98
N ALA A 38 10.61 0.40 3.88
CA ALA A 38 12.08 0.50 3.86
C ALA A 38 12.78 -0.14 2.64
N GLN A 39 12.08 -0.93 1.81
CA GLN A 39 12.63 -1.60 0.62
C GLN A 39 12.36 -0.81 -0.68
N VAL A 40 11.45 0.17 -0.66
CA VAL A 40 11.13 1.01 -1.82
C VAL A 40 11.93 2.32 -1.78
N GLY A 41 12.98 2.36 -0.97
CA GLY A 41 13.95 3.45 -0.96
C GLY A 41 15.18 3.02 -1.76
N MET A 42 15.18 3.34 -3.05
CA MET A 42 16.39 3.46 -3.87
C MET A 42 17.17 2.15 -4.05
N ALA A 43 16.75 1.32 -5.02
CA ALA A 43 17.73 0.46 -5.66
C ALA A 43 18.78 1.39 -6.31
N PRO A 44 20.06 1.34 -5.92
CA PRO A 44 21.10 2.27 -6.39
C PRO A 44 21.21 2.26 -7.92
N GLU A 45 20.92 1.12 -8.57
CA GLU A 45 20.84 1.01 -10.04
C GLU A 45 19.80 1.96 -10.66
N ILE A 46 18.64 2.14 -10.03
CA ILE A 46 17.58 3.00 -10.59
C ILE A 46 18.05 4.46 -10.57
N PHE A 47 18.73 4.88 -9.51
CA PHE A 47 19.29 6.22 -9.41
C PHE A 47 20.40 6.46 -10.43
N GLU A 48 21.30 5.49 -10.61
CA GLU A 48 22.36 5.56 -11.61
C GLU A 48 21.80 5.64 -13.04
N MET A 49 20.76 4.84 -13.33
CA MET A 49 20.10 4.86 -14.64
C MET A 49 19.40 6.21 -14.92
N LEU A 50 18.75 6.80 -13.91
CA LEU A 50 18.16 8.14 -14.02
C LEU A 50 19.22 9.20 -14.37
N GLN A 51 20.37 9.19 -13.68
CA GLN A 51 21.45 10.14 -13.95
C GLN A 51 22.05 10.00 -15.36
N ARG A 52 22.17 8.77 -15.88
CA ARG A 52 22.64 8.53 -17.25
C ARG A 52 21.65 9.07 -18.28
N LEU A 53 20.35 8.90 -18.04
CA LEU A 53 19.30 9.38 -18.91
C LEU A 53 19.22 10.91 -18.94
N GLU A 54 19.33 11.58 -17.79
CA GLU A 54 19.34 13.05 -17.71
C GLU A 54 20.49 13.66 -18.53
N LYS A 55 21.69 13.08 -18.45
CA LYS A 55 22.85 13.53 -19.23
C LYS A 55 22.73 13.32 -20.73
N ALA A 56 21.91 12.37 -21.19
CA ALA A 56 21.72 12.11 -22.61
C ALA A 56 20.73 13.06 -23.29
N VAL A 57 19.97 13.82 -22.51
CA VAL A 57 18.93 14.74 -22.99
C VAL A 57 19.41 16.21 -22.99
N GLN A 58 20.61 16.49 -22.48
CA GLN A 58 21.18 17.82 -22.30
C GLN A 58 22.33 18.09 -23.28
#